data_AF-A0A0V0J1Z9-F1
#
_entry.id   AF-A0A0V0J1Z9-F1
#
_cell.length_a   1.000
_cell.length_b   1.000
_cell.length_c   1.000
_cell.angle_alpha   90.00
_cell.angle_beta   90.00
_cell.angle_gamma   90.00
#
_symmetry.space_group_name_H-M   'P 1'
#
loop_
_entity.id
_entity.type
_entity.pdbx_description
1 polymer ?
#
loop_
_entity_poly.entity_id
_entity_poly.type
_entity_poly.pdbx_seq_one_letter_code
_entity_poly.pdbx_strand_id
1 'polypeptide(L)'
;MEISASVLVQHINSLVWGTGTPREDIFARWCQGFRFSSLEPTALCQETSGPCAVIAAVQAAILREVLCRRRVGLPIPTDFDSGELLVLSLIEIFETVSHGERNSTFFFFRWDGSFDEGAYSGGKTPFQEFVDGLKLVSLDSTDELQAIIMSLIPQIMSSYGLLCFLYSILLTHGLEDVKKGMVGETDTLIDPTFGSASQCLLNLLITGRSSPHLFDGERTLSGFSKPHFVLRSLSPLRYRCFFFMYLTRPCDKIPANKNS
;
A
#
# COMPACT_ATOMS: atom_id res chain seq x y z
N MET A 1 14.42 21.42 11.04
CA MET A 1 14.56 21.83 9.64
C MET A 1 13.45 21.10 8.89
N GLU A 2 12.32 21.77 8.68
CA GLU A 2 11.17 21.18 7.99
C GLU A 2 11.55 20.96 6.52
N ILE A 3 11.53 19.71 6.08
CA ILE A 3 11.73 19.38 4.66
C ILE A 3 10.43 19.78 3.95
N SER A 4 10.51 20.64 2.93
CA SER A 4 9.35 21.05 2.13
C SER A 4 8.67 19.82 1.51
N ALA A 5 7.34 19.82 1.47
CA ALA A 5 6.54 18.76 0.82
C ALA A 5 6.98 18.49 -0.64
N SER A 6 7.43 19.52 -1.35
CA SER A 6 7.97 19.38 -2.71
C SER A 6 9.24 18.53 -2.79
N VAL A 7 10.12 18.64 -1.80
CA VAL A 7 11.37 17.85 -1.72
C VAL A 7 11.06 16.40 -1.36
N LEU A 8 10.10 16.19 -0.44
CA LEU A 8 9.63 14.84 -0.10
C LEU A 8 9.06 14.14 -1.34
N VAL A 9 8.21 14.82 -2.12
CA VAL A 9 7.63 14.27 -3.35
C VAL A 9 8.72 13.94 -4.38
N GLN A 10 9.77 14.74 -4.51
CA GLN A 10 10.91 14.42 -5.38
C GLN A 10 11.64 13.14 -4.94
N HIS A 11 11.88 12.96 -3.64
CA HIS A 11 12.50 11.75 -3.12
C HIS A 11 11.62 10.52 -3.31
N ILE A 12 10.30 10.63 -3.06
CA ILE A 12 9.34 9.56 -3.33
C ILE A 12 9.35 9.20 -4.82
N ASN A 13 9.27 10.20 -5.70
CA ASN A 13 9.30 9.99 -7.15
C ASN A 13 10.57 9.26 -7.59
N SER A 14 11.74 9.64 -7.05
CA SER A 14 13.00 8.97 -7.36
C SER A 14 12.99 7.50 -6.95
N LEU A 15 12.34 7.16 -5.84
CA LEU A 15 12.26 5.79 -5.34
C LEU A 15 11.21 4.96 -6.09
N VAL A 16 10.10 5.57 -6.47
CA VAL A 16 8.99 4.91 -7.15
C VAL A 16 9.29 4.72 -8.64
N TRP A 17 9.69 5.79 -9.33
CA TRP A 17 9.80 5.85 -10.79
C TRP A 17 11.24 5.94 -11.31
N GLY A 18 12.20 6.24 -10.44
CA GLY A 18 13.57 6.57 -10.83
C GLY A 18 13.79 8.07 -11.01
N THR A 19 14.98 8.47 -11.47
CA THR A 19 15.41 9.87 -11.53
C THR A 19 14.75 10.71 -12.62
N GLY A 20 13.98 10.09 -13.51
CA GLY A 20 13.30 10.74 -14.63
C GLY A 20 11.78 10.71 -14.52
N THR A 21 11.11 11.43 -15.42
CA THR A 21 9.66 11.33 -15.60
C THR A 21 9.30 9.90 -16.05
N PRO A 22 8.34 9.22 -15.40
CA PRO A 22 7.93 7.90 -15.84
C PRO A 22 7.32 7.95 -17.25
N ARG A 23 7.41 6.85 -17.98
CA ARG A 23 6.68 6.72 -19.24
C ARG A 23 5.18 6.87 -18.99
N GLU A 24 4.51 7.63 -19.84
CA GLU A 24 3.09 7.95 -19.67
C GLU A 24 2.20 6.70 -19.64
N ASP A 25 2.51 5.68 -20.45
CA ASP A 25 1.76 4.42 -20.46
C ASP A 25 1.89 3.64 -19.16
N ILE A 26 3.08 3.65 -18.54
CA ILE A 26 3.30 3.05 -17.23
C ILE A 26 2.61 3.86 -16.15
N PHE A 27 2.75 5.18 -16.17
CA PHE A 27 2.11 6.05 -15.18
C PHE A 27 0.58 5.91 -15.20
N ALA A 28 -0.04 5.92 -16.39
CA ALA A 28 -1.48 5.78 -16.56
C ALA A 28 -2.04 4.49 -15.92
N ARG A 29 -1.29 3.39 -16.00
CA ARG A 29 -1.68 2.09 -15.40
C ARG A 29 -1.80 2.14 -13.87
N TRP A 30 -1.05 3.03 -13.23
CA TRP A 30 -1.06 3.23 -11.78
C TRP A 30 -2.03 4.32 -11.32
N CYS A 31 -2.64 5.07 -12.25
CA CYS A 31 -3.57 6.15 -11.93
C CYS A 31 -4.96 5.68 -11.49
N GLN A 32 -5.24 4.38 -11.43
CA GLN A 32 -6.53 3.88 -10.92
C GLN A 32 -6.69 4.14 -9.41
N GLY A 33 -7.94 4.20 -8.95
CA GLY A 33 -8.27 4.12 -7.52
C GLY A 33 -8.55 2.70 -7.06
N PHE A 34 -9.02 2.58 -5.82
CA PHE A 34 -9.56 1.32 -5.30
C PHE A 34 -11.04 1.17 -5.72
N ARG A 35 -11.30 0.48 -6.82
CA ARG A 35 -12.66 0.20 -7.28
C ARG A 35 -13.11 -1.20 -6.88
N PHE A 36 -14.32 -1.31 -6.36
CA PHE A 36 -14.93 -2.61 -6.05
C PHE A 36 -15.67 -3.19 -7.25
N SER A 37 -15.72 -4.52 -7.30
CA SER A 37 -16.50 -5.27 -8.28
C SER A 37 -18.00 -5.13 -7.99
N SER A 38 -18.79 -4.94 -9.05
CA SER A 38 -20.25 -4.97 -8.96
C SER A 38 -20.82 -6.38 -8.66
N LEU A 39 -19.99 -7.42 -8.84
CA LEU A 39 -20.40 -8.82 -8.64
C LEU A 39 -20.02 -9.39 -7.27
N GLU A 40 -19.00 -8.82 -6.63
CA GLU A 40 -18.48 -9.25 -5.34
C GLU A 40 -18.05 -8.01 -4.55
N PRO A 41 -18.88 -7.51 -3.62
CA PRO A 41 -18.65 -6.25 -2.89
C PRO A 41 -17.38 -6.23 -2.02
N THR A 42 -16.74 -7.38 -1.81
CA THR A 42 -15.46 -7.49 -1.08
C THR A 42 -14.24 -7.56 -2.02
N ALA A 43 -14.45 -7.61 -3.35
CA ALA A 43 -13.38 -7.77 -4.33
C ALA A 43 -13.02 -6.43 -4.99
N LEU A 44 -11.73 -6.10 -4.98
CA LEU A 44 -11.14 -5.00 -5.71
C LEU A 44 -10.88 -5.39 -7.17
N CYS A 45 -11.13 -4.44 -8.06
CA CYS A 45 -10.85 -4.55 -9.48
C CYS A 45 -9.47 -3.98 -9.81
N GLN A 46 -8.76 -4.69 -10.68
CA GLN A 46 -7.57 -4.19 -11.34
C GLN A 46 -7.88 -3.99 -12.82
N GLU A 47 -7.65 -2.79 -13.33
CA GLU A 47 -8.00 -2.43 -14.70
C GLU A 47 -6.88 -2.74 -15.68
N THR A 48 -5.65 -2.50 -15.24
CA THR A 48 -4.45 -2.68 -16.05
C THR A 48 -3.36 -3.37 -15.25
N SER A 49 -2.38 -3.98 -15.91
CA SER A 49 -1.22 -4.58 -15.22
C SER A 49 -0.42 -3.50 -14.47
N GLY A 50 0.35 -3.85 -13.44
CA GLY A 50 1.23 -2.89 -12.73
C GLY A 50 0.95 -2.80 -11.23
N PRO A 51 -0.15 -2.15 -10.80
CA PRO A 51 -0.46 -1.94 -9.38
C PRO A 51 -0.94 -3.19 -8.64
N CYS A 52 -0.80 -4.39 -9.24
CA CYS A 52 -1.30 -5.65 -8.69
C CYS A 52 -0.78 -5.94 -7.28
N ALA A 53 0.47 -5.57 -6.96
CA ALA A 53 1.02 -5.75 -5.62
C ALA A 53 0.26 -4.94 -4.56
N VAL A 54 -0.08 -3.69 -4.88
CA VAL A 54 -0.83 -2.81 -3.97
C VAL A 54 -2.26 -3.32 -3.81
N ILE A 55 -2.93 -3.63 -4.92
CA ILE A 55 -4.30 -4.13 -4.93
C ILE A 55 -4.39 -5.46 -4.18
N ALA A 56 -3.44 -6.39 -4.41
CA ALA A 56 -3.43 -7.68 -3.74
C ALA A 56 -3.19 -7.56 -2.23
N ALA A 57 -2.33 -6.64 -1.78
CA ALA A 57 -2.10 -6.39 -0.35
C ALA A 57 -3.36 -5.83 0.33
N VAL A 58 -4.01 -4.83 -0.27
CA VAL A 58 -5.27 -4.28 0.25
C VAL A 58 -6.38 -5.32 0.22
N GLN A 59 -6.50 -6.10 -0.85
CA GLN A 59 -7.46 -7.20 -0.96
C GLN A 59 -7.28 -8.25 0.14
N ALA A 60 -6.03 -8.52 0.53
CA ALA A 60 -5.72 -9.45 1.62
C ALA A 60 -6.15 -8.91 2.98
N ALA A 61 -5.97 -7.60 3.21
CA ALA A 61 -6.46 -6.94 4.41
C ALA A 61 -8.00 -6.95 4.48
N ILE A 62 -8.70 -6.65 3.36
CA ILE A 62 -10.17 -6.73 3.29
C ILE A 62 -10.66 -8.13 3.67
N LEU A 63 -10.05 -9.17 3.10
CA LEU A 63 -10.49 -10.53 3.35
C LEU A 63 -10.16 -11.00 4.77
N ARG A 64 -9.07 -10.52 5.38
CA ARG A 64 -8.80 -10.75 6.80
C ARG A 64 -9.88 -10.13 7.67
N GLU A 65 -10.26 -8.88 7.42
CA GLU A 65 -11.30 -8.18 8.18
C GLU A 65 -12.63 -8.96 8.14
N VAL A 66 -13.06 -9.37 6.93
CA VAL A 66 -14.25 -10.20 6.72
C VAL A 66 -14.16 -11.54 7.47
N LEU A 67 -13.00 -12.22 7.40
CA LEU A 67 -12.80 -13.52 8.04
C LEU A 67 -12.69 -13.42 9.57
N CYS A 68 -12.10 -12.35 10.10
CA CYS A 68 -12.00 -12.17 11.55
C CYS A 68 -13.36 -11.89 12.18
N ARG A 69 -14.23 -11.08 11.54
CA ARG A 69 -15.64 -10.93 11.94
C ARG A 69 -16.36 -12.28 11.99
N ARG A 70 -16.15 -13.14 11.00
CA ARG A 70 -16.70 -14.51 10.98
C ARG A 70 -16.17 -15.36 12.15
N ARG A 71 -14.88 -15.27 12.47
CA ARG A 71 -14.24 -16.06 13.53
C ARG A 71 -14.76 -15.71 14.92
N VAL A 72 -15.08 -14.44 15.16
CA VAL A 72 -15.68 -13.99 16.43
C VAL A 72 -17.20 -14.22 16.49
N GLY A 73 -17.78 -14.92 15.51
CA GLY A 73 -19.20 -15.26 15.50
C GLY A 73 -20.12 -14.05 15.31
N LEU A 74 -19.59 -12.91 14.86
CA LEU A 74 -20.43 -11.78 14.47
C LEU A 74 -21.22 -12.17 13.22
N PRO A 75 -22.52 -11.81 13.13
CA PRO A 75 -23.27 -11.95 11.89
C PRO A 75 -22.48 -11.28 10.78
N ILE A 76 -22.14 -12.04 9.72
CA ILE A 76 -21.56 -11.45 8.51
C ILE A 76 -22.65 -10.54 7.95
N PRO A 77 -22.47 -9.21 7.94
CA PRO A 77 -23.44 -8.33 7.31
C PRO A 77 -23.58 -8.77 5.85
N THR A 78 -24.79 -9.11 5.39
CA THR A 78 -25.02 -9.40 3.97
C THR A 78 -24.78 -8.17 3.09
N ASP A 79 -24.81 -6.99 3.71
CA ASP A 79 -24.50 -5.70 3.11
C ASP A 79 -23.24 -5.13 3.79
N PHE A 80 -22.05 -5.51 3.32
CA PHE A 80 -20.84 -4.82 3.75
C PHE A 80 -20.79 -3.45 3.08
N ASP A 81 -20.54 -2.39 3.86
CA ASP A 81 -20.07 -1.14 3.28
C ASP A 81 -18.63 -1.35 2.79
N SER A 82 -18.46 -1.48 1.47
CA SER A 82 -17.15 -1.63 0.84
C SER A 82 -16.19 -0.48 1.19
N GLY A 83 -16.72 0.72 1.44
CA GLY A 83 -15.97 1.87 1.90
C GLY A 83 -15.43 1.67 3.32
N GLU A 84 -16.24 1.17 4.25
CA GLU A 84 -15.79 0.82 5.61
C GLU A 84 -14.71 -0.26 5.58
N LEU A 85 -14.91 -1.33 4.80
CA LEU A 85 -13.91 -2.39 4.64
C LEU A 85 -12.59 -1.84 4.07
N LEU A 86 -12.67 -0.93 3.10
CA LEU A 86 -11.49 -0.27 2.54
C LEU A 86 -10.78 0.55 3.61
N VAL A 87 -11.50 1.39 4.38
CA VAL A 87 -10.92 2.20 5.47
C VAL A 87 -10.14 1.32 6.45
N LEU A 88 -10.78 0.28 6.99
CA LEU A 88 -10.17 -0.62 7.97
C LEU A 88 -8.91 -1.30 7.38
N SER A 89 -8.99 -1.71 6.12
CA SER A 89 -7.88 -2.37 5.42
C SER A 89 -6.69 -1.44 5.18
N LEU A 90 -6.93 -0.17 4.82
CA LEU A 90 -5.87 0.80 4.62
C LEU A 90 -5.20 1.16 5.96
N ILE A 91 -5.99 1.41 7.02
CA ILE A 91 -5.48 1.68 8.37
C ILE A 91 -4.57 0.55 8.84
N GLU A 92 -4.99 -0.70 8.68
CA GLU A 92 -4.19 -1.83 9.10
C GLU A 92 -2.83 -1.91 8.37
N ILE A 93 -2.79 -1.53 7.09
CA ILE A 93 -1.52 -1.45 6.36
C ILE A 93 -0.66 -0.29 6.89
N PHE A 94 -1.25 0.88 7.20
CA PHE A 94 -0.52 1.97 7.86
C PHE A 94 0.09 1.53 9.19
N GLU A 95 -0.66 0.84 10.04
CA GLU A 95 -0.18 0.29 11.31
C GLU A 95 0.89 -0.79 11.10
N THR A 96 0.75 -1.59 10.05
CA THR A 96 1.75 -2.61 9.68
C THR A 96 3.09 -1.96 9.31
N VAL A 97 3.08 -0.86 8.57
CA VAL A 97 4.31 -0.18 8.10
C VAL A 97 4.90 0.78 9.12
N SER A 98 4.16 1.18 10.15
CA SER A 98 4.65 2.05 11.24
C SER A 98 5.38 1.29 12.35
N HIS A 99 5.67 0.00 12.13
CA HIS A 99 6.39 -0.89 13.06
C HIS A 99 5.79 -1.00 14.48
N GLY A 100 4.53 -0.58 14.67
CA GLY A 100 3.86 -0.63 15.97
C GLY A 100 4.43 0.32 17.02
N GLU A 101 5.16 1.37 16.61
CA GLU A 101 5.60 2.41 17.55
C GLU A 101 4.39 3.20 18.05
N ARG A 102 4.23 3.28 19.39
CA ARG A 102 3.06 3.88 20.05
C ARG A 102 2.81 5.37 19.72
N ASN A 103 3.81 6.06 19.17
CA ASN A 103 3.75 7.48 18.80
C ASN A 103 4.10 7.68 17.31
N SER A 104 3.66 6.78 16.45
CA SER A 104 3.91 6.90 15.01
C SER A 104 3.13 8.08 14.43
N THR A 105 3.83 9.02 13.80
CA THR A 105 3.20 10.02 12.94
C THR A 105 2.88 9.39 11.59
N PHE A 106 1.62 9.50 11.15
CA PHE A 106 1.17 9.07 9.84
C PHE A 106 1.20 10.24 8.86
N PHE A 107 1.56 9.94 7.62
CA PHE A 107 1.53 10.89 6.53
C PHE A 107 0.50 10.45 5.50
N PHE A 108 -0.41 11.34 5.12
CA PHE A 108 -1.43 11.06 4.12
C PHE A 108 -1.40 12.09 2.99
N PHE A 109 -1.23 11.61 1.77
CA PHE A 109 -1.38 12.39 0.56
C PHE A 109 -2.83 12.32 0.06
N ARG A 110 -3.38 13.48 -0.30
CA ARG A 110 -4.60 13.60 -1.09
C ARG A 110 -4.30 14.35 -2.38
N TRP A 111 -5.14 14.18 -3.39
CA TRP A 111 -5.01 14.88 -4.65
C TRP A 111 -6.18 15.85 -4.83
N ASP A 112 -5.86 17.14 -4.88
CA ASP A 112 -6.81 18.25 -5.01
C ASP A 112 -6.73 18.89 -6.41
N GLY A 113 -6.14 18.20 -7.38
CA GLY A 113 -6.03 18.72 -8.74
C GLY A 113 -7.40 18.78 -9.44
N SER A 114 -7.49 19.61 -10.47
CA SER A 114 -8.60 19.59 -11.40
C SER A 114 -8.16 18.90 -12.68
N PHE A 115 -8.94 17.93 -13.16
CA PHE A 115 -8.81 17.48 -14.55
C PHE A 115 -9.30 18.63 -15.44
N ASP A 116 -8.36 19.34 -16.06
CA ASP A 116 -8.72 20.40 -16.99
C ASP A 116 -9.05 19.74 -18.35
N GLU A 117 -10.30 19.31 -18.52
CA GLU A 117 -10.78 18.72 -19.79
C GLU A 117 -10.69 19.70 -20.98
N GLY A 118 -10.36 20.98 -20.73
CA GLY A 118 -10.29 22.04 -21.74
C GLY A 118 -8.88 22.51 -22.13
N ALA A 119 -7.81 22.00 -21.54
CA ALA A 119 -6.48 22.59 -21.70
C ALA A 119 -5.40 21.65 -22.26
N TYR A 120 -5.46 21.40 -23.57
CA TYR A 120 -4.23 21.22 -24.37
C TYR A 120 -3.33 22.49 -24.36
N SER A 121 -3.74 23.55 -23.66
CA SER A 121 -3.15 24.87 -23.60
C SER A 121 -2.00 25.02 -22.59
N GLY A 122 -1.84 24.08 -21.64
CA GLY A 122 -0.91 24.22 -20.50
C GLY A 122 0.45 23.51 -20.65
N GLY A 123 0.60 22.60 -21.62
CA GLY A 123 1.85 21.87 -21.87
C GLY A 123 2.35 20.98 -20.72
N LYS A 124 1.55 20.73 -19.68
CA LYS A 124 1.90 19.83 -18.57
C LYS A 124 1.65 18.38 -18.96
N THR A 125 2.53 17.49 -18.51
CA THR A 125 2.32 16.04 -18.66
C THR A 125 1.36 15.54 -17.57
N PRO A 126 0.65 14.42 -17.78
CA PRO A 126 -0.22 13.84 -16.74
C PRO A 126 0.50 13.56 -15.41
N PHE A 127 1.79 13.24 -15.46
CA PHE A 127 2.61 13.05 -14.27
C PHE A 127 2.84 14.36 -13.51
N GLN A 128 3.08 15.47 -14.23
CA GLN A 128 3.25 16.78 -13.61
C GLN A 128 1.95 17.26 -12.95
N GLU A 129 0.80 17.02 -13.59
CA GLU A 129 -0.52 17.33 -13.02
C GLU A 129 -0.79 16.56 -11.72
N PHE A 130 -0.44 15.28 -11.70
CA PHE A 130 -0.49 14.48 -10.48
C PHE A 130 0.36 15.10 -9.37
N VAL A 131 1.63 15.37 -9.65
CA VAL A 131 2.58 15.94 -8.68
C VAL A 131 2.11 17.31 -8.17
N ASP A 132 1.63 18.19 -9.04
CA ASP A 132 1.17 19.54 -8.68
C ASP A 132 -0.09 19.51 -7.78
N GLY A 133 -0.95 18.50 -7.97
CA GLY A 133 -2.18 18.32 -7.21
C GLY A 133 -2.01 17.68 -5.84
N LEU A 134 -0.84 17.12 -5.52
CA LEU A 134 -0.58 16.46 -4.23
C LEU A 134 -0.63 17.45 -3.06
N LYS A 135 -1.36 17.08 -2.00
CA LYS A 135 -1.39 17.78 -0.71
C LYS A 135 -1.08 16.77 0.40
N LEU A 136 -0.11 17.10 1.23
CA LEU A 136 0.34 16.28 2.36
C LEU A 136 -0.33 16.74 3.65
N VAL A 137 -0.79 15.77 4.45
CA VAL A 137 -1.27 15.96 5.82
C VAL A 137 -0.46 15.06 6.75
N SER A 138 -0.09 15.58 7.92
CA SER A 138 0.54 14.84 9.02
C SER A 138 -0.50 14.58 10.10
N LEU A 139 -0.48 13.39 10.68
CA LEU A 139 -1.50 12.89 11.60
C LEU A 139 -0.81 12.16 12.74
N ASP A 140 -1.21 12.42 13.99
CA ASP A 140 -0.48 11.94 15.16
C ASP A 140 -1.20 10.79 15.89
N SER A 141 -2.29 10.28 15.32
CA SER A 141 -3.02 9.13 15.87
C SER A 141 -3.74 8.30 14.81
N THR A 142 -4.02 7.04 15.15
CA THR A 142 -4.87 6.15 14.33
C THR A 142 -6.28 6.73 14.16
N ASP A 143 -6.83 7.40 15.17
CA ASP A 143 -8.16 8.02 15.10
C ASP A 143 -8.21 9.16 14.07
N GLU A 144 -7.18 10.01 14.03
CA GLU A 144 -7.05 11.07 13.02
C GLU A 144 -6.88 10.49 11.61
N LEU A 145 -6.06 9.44 11.49
CA LEU A 145 -5.89 8.69 10.23
C LEU A 145 -7.21 8.11 9.74
N GLN A 146 -7.97 7.46 10.63
CA GLN A 146 -9.27 6.92 10.31
C GLN A 146 -10.23 8.01 9.84
N ALA A 147 -10.31 9.13 10.56
CA ALA A 147 -11.19 10.24 10.20
C ALA A 147 -10.87 10.83 8.82
N ILE A 148 -9.59 11.03 8.51
CA ILE A 148 -9.14 11.50 7.19
C ILE A 148 -9.50 10.49 6.11
N ILE A 149 -9.13 9.21 6.27
CA ILE A 149 -9.39 8.19 5.24
C ILE A 149 -10.90 8.04 4.98
N MET A 150 -11.73 8.02 6.03
CA MET A 150 -13.19 7.98 5.90
C MET A 150 -13.73 9.17 5.11
N SER A 151 -13.23 10.38 5.37
CA SER A 151 -13.67 11.59 4.65
C SER A 151 -13.26 11.62 3.17
N LEU A 152 -12.22 10.86 2.81
CA LEU A 152 -11.62 10.86 1.47
C LEU A 152 -11.94 9.62 0.64
N ILE A 153 -12.84 8.73 1.10
CA ILE A 153 -13.21 7.50 0.36
C ILE A 153 -13.49 7.77 -1.13
N PRO A 154 -14.32 8.77 -1.52
CA PRO A 154 -14.58 9.01 -2.94
C PRO A 154 -13.31 9.31 -3.75
N GLN A 155 -12.36 10.02 -3.15
CA GLN A 155 -11.09 10.37 -3.78
C GLN A 155 -10.16 9.16 -3.87
N ILE A 156 -10.08 8.36 -2.81
CA ILE A 156 -9.30 7.11 -2.75
C ILE A 156 -9.79 6.08 -3.79
N MET A 157 -11.10 6.06 -4.08
CA MET A 157 -11.71 5.21 -5.10
C MET A 157 -11.60 5.79 -6.53
N SER A 158 -11.27 7.08 -6.64
CA SER A 158 -11.11 7.80 -7.91
C SER A 158 -9.67 7.74 -8.43
N SER A 159 -9.44 8.38 -9.58
CA SER A 159 -8.10 8.49 -10.16
C SER A 159 -7.07 9.02 -9.15
N TYR A 160 -5.85 8.50 -9.22
CA TYR A 160 -4.72 8.76 -8.32
C TYR A 160 -4.87 8.26 -6.88
N GLY A 161 -6.04 7.75 -6.46
CA GLY A 161 -6.25 7.29 -5.09
C GLY A 161 -5.26 6.20 -4.64
N LEU A 162 -4.92 5.26 -5.54
CA LEU A 162 -3.92 4.22 -5.27
C LEU A 162 -2.51 4.80 -5.10
N LEU A 163 -2.13 5.76 -5.94
CA LEU A 163 -0.82 6.44 -5.84
C LEU A 163 -0.72 7.32 -4.60
N CYS A 164 -1.79 8.03 -4.26
CA CYS A 164 -1.88 8.79 -3.01
C CYS A 164 -1.66 7.88 -1.80
N PHE A 165 -2.35 6.74 -1.76
CA PHE A 165 -2.14 5.72 -0.73
C PHE A 165 -0.69 5.19 -0.71
N LEU A 166 -0.14 4.82 -1.86
CA LEU A 166 1.23 4.34 -1.96
C LEU A 166 2.25 5.36 -1.42
N TYR A 167 2.13 6.63 -1.83
CA TYR A 167 3.04 7.69 -1.41
C TYR A 167 2.94 7.92 0.10
N SER A 168 1.74 7.83 0.64
CA SER A 168 1.45 7.93 2.08
C SER A 168 2.13 6.82 2.87
N ILE A 169 2.04 5.58 2.40
CA ILE A 169 2.70 4.41 3.01
C ILE A 169 4.22 4.56 3.00
N LEU A 170 4.80 4.96 1.87
CA LEU A 170 6.25 5.10 1.75
C LEU A 170 6.79 6.18 2.70
N LEU A 171 6.07 7.30 2.82
CA LEU A 171 6.47 8.38 3.71
C LEU A 171 6.27 8.01 5.18
N THR A 172 5.19 7.31 5.52
CA THR A 172 4.92 6.82 6.89
C THR A 172 5.96 5.79 7.33
N HIS A 173 6.36 4.86 6.47
CA HIS A 173 7.43 3.90 6.80
C HIS A 173 8.81 4.57 6.89
N GLY A 174 9.03 5.65 6.13
CA GLY A 174 10.33 6.31 6.02
C GLY A 174 11.09 5.86 4.77
N LEU A 175 11.41 6.84 3.91
CA LEU A 175 12.00 6.60 2.58
C LEU A 175 13.39 5.96 2.64
N GLU A 176 14.19 6.32 3.64
CA GLU A 176 15.53 5.76 3.83
C GLU A 176 15.48 4.28 4.21
N ASP A 177 14.52 3.88 5.05
CA ASP A 177 14.35 2.48 5.42
C ASP A 177 13.80 1.64 4.26
N VAL A 178 12.90 2.21 3.44
CA VAL A 178 12.47 1.55 2.20
C VAL A 178 13.65 1.32 1.26
N LYS A 179 14.46 2.37 1.03
CA LYS A 179 15.63 2.32 0.15
C LYS A 179 16.69 1.33 0.64
N LYS A 180 16.97 1.31 1.94
CA LYS A 180 17.86 0.34 2.57
C LYS A 180 17.35 -1.09 2.39
N GLY A 181 16.04 -1.28 2.47
CA GLY A 181 15.39 -2.57 2.23
C GLY A 181 15.49 -3.08 0.80
N MET A 182 15.60 -2.19 -0.19
CA MET A 182 15.69 -2.53 -1.62
C MET A 182 17.08 -3.01 -2.08
N VAL A 183 18.09 -2.88 -1.23
CA VAL A 183 19.47 -3.24 -1.57
C VAL A 183 19.54 -4.72 -2.02
N GLY A 184 20.01 -4.92 -3.26
CA GLY A 184 20.16 -6.25 -3.85
C GLY A 184 18.98 -6.73 -4.69
N GLU A 185 17.93 -5.92 -4.90
CA GLU A 185 16.82 -6.22 -5.82
C GLU A 185 16.78 -5.31 -7.05
N THR A 186 16.46 -4.03 -6.82
CA THR A 186 16.06 -3.06 -7.84
C THR A 186 16.36 -1.65 -7.34
N ASP A 187 16.56 -0.72 -8.29
CA ASP A 187 16.78 0.69 -7.99
C ASP A 187 15.46 1.48 -7.85
N THR A 188 14.34 0.92 -8.32
CA THR A 188 13.00 1.54 -8.28
C THR A 188 11.93 0.57 -7.79
N LEU A 189 10.88 1.08 -7.15
CA LEU A 189 9.73 0.27 -6.69
C LEU A 189 8.79 -0.13 -7.83
N ILE A 190 8.74 0.66 -8.89
CA ILE A 190 8.03 0.34 -10.13
C ILE A 190 9.07 0.20 -11.24
N ASP A 191 9.07 -0.95 -11.90
CA ASP A 191 9.98 -1.21 -13.01
C ASP A 191 9.76 -0.18 -14.14
N PRO A 192 10.78 0.60 -14.55
CA PRO A 192 10.63 1.67 -15.53
C PRO A 192 10.37 1.17 -16.97
N THR A 193 10.57 -0.12 -17.22
CA THR A 193 10.39 -0.75 -18.53
C THR A 193 9.04 -1.45 -18.63
N PHE A 194 8.65 -2.20 -17.60
CA PHE A 194 7.47 -3.06 -17.59
C PHE A 194 6.33 -2.53 -16.72
N GLY A 195 6.60 -1.59 -15.83
CA GLY A 195 5.61 -0.97 -14.93
C GLY A 195 5.11 -1.87 -13.81
N SER A 196 5.78 -3.00 -13.56
CA SER A 196 5.46 -3.93 -12.46
C SER A 196 6.03 -3.45 -11.14
N ALA A 197 5.28 -3.67 -10.05
CA ALA A 197 5.77 -3.47 -8.70
C ALA A 197 6.93 -4.44 -8.37
N SER A 198 7.89 -3.97 -7.57
CA SER A 198 8.96 -4.79 -7.01
C SER A 198 8.48 -5.72 -5.90
N GLN A 199 9.26 -6.76 -5.59
CA GLN A 199 8.98 -7.64 -4.47
C GLN A 199 9.12 -6.88 -3.13
N CYS A 200 10.09 -5.97 -3.01
CA CYS A 200 10.20 -5.03 -1.90
C CYS A 200 8.90 -4.29 -1.61
N LEU A 201 8.24 -3.74 -2.62
CA LEU A 201 6.98 -3.00 -2.44
C LEU A 201 5.88 -3.91 -1.89
N LEU A 202 5.72 -5.09 -2.46
CA LEU A 202 4.74 -6.07 -1.98
C LEU A 202 5.01 -6.48 -0.53
N ASN A 203 6.26 -6.79 -0.22
CA ASN A 203 6.67 -7.22 1.12
C ASN A 203 6.49 -6.11 2.15
N LEU A 204 6.75 -4.86 1.78
CA LEU A 204 6.48 -3.70 2.63
C LEU A 204 5.00 -3.66 3.03
N LEU A 205 4.08 -3.74 2.06
CA LEU A 205 2.65 -3.62 2.30
C LEU A 205 2.07 -4.79 3.12
N ILE A 206 2.63 -5.99 2.97
CA ILE A 206 2.15 -7.18 3.68
C ILE A 206 2.82 -7.35 5.05
N THR A 207 4.10 -6.98 5.19
CA THR A 207 4.88 -7.35 6.39
C THR A 207 5.41 -6.18 7.18
N GLY A 208 5.30 -4.96 6.65
CA GLY A 208 5.91 -3.77 7.22
C GLY A 208 7.41 -3.73 7.01
N ARG A 209 7.97 -4.50 6.05
CA ARG A 209 9.41 -4.57 5.78
C ARG A 209 9.67 -4.55 4.28
N SER A 210 10.41 -3.55 3.81
CA SER A 210 10.98 -3.54 2.46
C SER A 210 12.15 -4.52 2.40
N SER A 211 12.03 -5.58 1.58
CA SER A 211 13.09 -6.58 1.38
C SER A 211 12.82 -7.39 0.11
N PRO A 212 13.83 -7.76 -0.69
CA PRO A 212 13.66 -8.68 -1.83
C PRO A 212 13.23 -10.08 -1.42
N HIS A 213 13.35 -10.38 -0.13
CA HIS A 213 13.25 -11.72 0.40
C HIS A 213 12.25 -11.76 1.54
N LEU A 214 11.40 -12.77 1.52
CA LEU A 214 10.51 -13.11 2.62
C LEU A 214 11.25 -14.02 3.57
N PHE A 215 11.91 -13.42 4.57
CA PHE A 215 12.51 -14.14 5.68
C PHE A 215 11.56 -14.11 6.88
N ASP A 216 11.31 -15.26 7.47
CA ASP A 216 10.55 -15.50 8.69
C ASP A 216 11.32 -15.18 9.99
N GLY A 217 12.37 -14.35 9.92
CA GLY A 217 12.91 -13.66 11.08
C GLY A 217 14.00 -14.36 11.91
N GLU A 218 14.61 -15.47 11.47
CA GLU A 218 15.75 -16.09 12.17
C GLU A 218 16.91 -16.42 11.20
N ARG A 219 18.14 -16.04 11.57
CA ARG A 219 19.39 -16.50 10.94
C ARG A 219 20.39 -16.89 12.03
N THR A 220 20.67 -18.18 12.17
CA THR A 220 21.84 -18.67 12.91
C THR A 220 23.03 -18.77 11.96
N LEU A 221 24.09 -18.01 12.20
CA LEU A 221 25.36 -18.10 11.47
C LEU A 221 26.45 -18.64 12.39
N SER A 222 26.69 -19.95 12.35
CA SER A 222 27.91 -20.59 12.84
C SER A 222 27.98 -22.06 12.40
N GLY A 223 28.36 -22.32 11.15
CA GLY A 223 28.84 -23.65 10.73
C GLY A 223 27.90 -24.87 10.84
N PHE A 224 26.64 -24.71 11.29
CA PHE A 224 25.64 -25.76 11.46
C PHE A 224 24.33 -25.45 10.71
N SER A 225 23.64 -26.53 10.28
CA SER A 225 22.38 -26.62 9.50
C SER A 225 22.24 -25.67 8.30
N LYS A 226 22.50 -26.20 7.10
CA LYS A 226 22.01 -25.63 5.84
C LYS A 226 20.68 -26.31 5.48
N PRO A 227 19.70 -25.59 4.93
CA PRO A 227 18.88 -26.15 3.88
C PRO A 227 19.26 -25.51 2.55
N HIS A 228 19.22 -26.38 1.55
CA HIS A 228 19.42 -26.06 0.15
C HIS A 228 18.50 -24.92 -0.30
N PHE A 229 19.11 -24.00 -1.05
CA PHE A 229 18.43 -22.96 -1.80
C PHE A 229 17.59 -23.57 -2.93
N VAL A 230 16.31 -23.22 -2.97
CA VAL A 230 15.50 -23.26 -4.20
C VAL A 230 14.81 -21.92 -4.37
N LEU A 231 15.45 -21.03 -5.13
CA LEU A 231 14.81 -19.87 -5.74
C LEU A 231 14.06 -20.37 -6.98
N ARG A 232 12.72 -20.34 -6.94
CA ARG A 232 11.91 -20.30 -8.15
C ARG A 232 11.14 -19.00 -8.14
N SER A 233 11.28 -18.24 -9.22
CA SER A 233 10.37 -17.17 -9.62
C SER A 233 8.93 -17.65 -9.39
N LEU A 234 8.17 -16.87 -8.62
CA LEU A 234 6.85 -17.28 -8.17
C LEU A 234 5.83 -17.03 -9.28
N SER A 235 5.29 -18.11 -9.81
CA SER A 235 4.10 -18.06 -10.67
C SER A 235 2.89 -17.54 -9.88
N PRO A 236 1.85 -17.00 -10.58
CA PRO A 236 0.67 -16.39 -9.97
C PRO A 236 -0.03 -17.25 -8.88
N LEU A 237 0.14 -18.57 -8.92
CA LEU A 237 -0.42 -19.51 -7.95
C LEU A 237 0.16 -19.41 -6.53
N ARG A 238 1.39 -18.92 -6.34
CA ARG A 238 1.99 -18.81 -4.98
C ARG A 238 1.58 -17.53 -4.24
N TYR A 239 0.97 -16.55 -4.92
CA TYR A 239 0.25 -15.45 -4.27
C TYR A 239 -0.88 -15.98 -3.38
N ARG A 240 -1.56 -17.07 -3.77
CA ARG A 240 -2.57 -17.74 -2.92
C ARG A 240 -1.96 -18.31 -1.62
N CYS A 241 -0.72 -18.78 -1.64
CA CYS A 241 -0.05 -19.28 -0.42
C CYS A 241 0.38 -18.13 0.49
N PHE A 242 0.86 -17.01 -0.07
CA PHE A 242 1.16 -15.81 0.70
C PHE A 242 -0.08 -15.18 1.32
N PHE A 243 -1.16 -15.16 0.55
CA PHE A 243 -2.49 -14.80 0.99
C PHE A 243 -2.93 -15.67 2.17
N PHE A 244 -2.73 -17.00 2.09
CA PHE A 244 -2.99 -17.92 3.19
C PHE A 244 -2.12 -17.64 4.43
N MET A 245 -0.84 -17.29 4.25
CA MET A 245 0.09 -16.97 5.33
C MET A 245 -0.27 -15.65 6.05
N TYR A 246 -0.72 -14.64 5.29
CA TYR A 246 -1.23 -13.38 5.84
C TYR A 246 -2.52 -13.56 6.65
N LEU A 247 -3.43 -14.40 6.16
CA LEU A 247 -4.65 -14.82 6.89
C LEU A 247 -4.36 -15.64 8.16
N THR A 248 -3.15 -16.18 8.33
CA THR A 248 -2.78 -16.95 9.52
C THR A 248 -2.19 -16.12 10.66
N ARG A 249 -1.95 -14.81 10.49
CA ARG A 249 -1.70 -13.95 11.67
C ARG A 249 -2.97 -13.94 12.53
N PRO A 250 -2.92 -14.39 13.79
CA PRO A 250 -4.09 -14.37 14.65
C PRO A 250 -4.51 -12.92 14.86
N CYS A 251 -5.77 -12.59 14.54
CA CYS A 251 -6.38 -11.34 14.99
C CYS A 251 -6.23 -11.28 16.51
N ASP A 252 -5.42 -10.34 17.00
CA ASP A 252 -5.15 -10.20 18.42
C ASP A 252 -6.47 -10.00 19.17
N LYS A 253 -6.58 -10.67 20.32
CA LYS A 253 -7.79 -10.65 21.13
C LYS A 253 -8.04 -9.21 21.59
N ILE A 254 -9.15 -8.63 21.17
CA ILE A 254 -9.74 -7.45 21.82
C ILE A 254 -9.77 -7.76 23.33
N PRO A 255 -9.14 -6.94 24.20
CA PRO A 255 -9.17 -7.20 25.62
C PRO A 255 -10.63 -7.16 26.07
N ALA A 256 -11.15 -8.33 26.47
CA ALA A 256 -12.46 -8.44 27.06
C ALA A 256 -12.49 -7.54 28.30
N ASN A 257 -13.32 -6.50 28.24
CA ASN A 257 -13.59 -5.60 29.34
C ASN A 257 -14.13 -6.44 30.51
N LYS A 258 -13.28 -6.72 31.50
CA LYS A 258 -13.70 -7.37 32.74
C LYS A 258 -14.38 -6.31 33.61
N ASN A 259 -15.69 -6.17 33.44
CA ASN A 259 -16.56 -5.60 34.46
C ASN A 259 -17.69 -6.60 34.77
N SER A 260 -17.41 -7.44 35.76
CA SER A 260 -18.38 -8.07 36.67
C SER A 260 -17.61 -8.63 37.87
#